data_AF-A0AAU6WYB1-F1
#
_entry.id   AF-A0AAU6WYB1-F1
#
_cell.length_a   1.000
_cell.length_b   1.000
_cell.length_c   1.000
_cell.angle_alpha   90.00
_cell.angle_beta   90.00
_cell.angle_gamma   90.00
#
_symmetry.space_group_name_H-M   'P 1'
#
loop_
_entity.id
_entity.type
_entity.pdbx_description
1 polymer ?
#
loop_
_entity_poly.entity_id
_entity_poly.type
_entity_poly.pdbx_seq_one_letter_code
_entity_poly.pdbx_strand_id
1 'polypeptide(L)'
;MVPFNLEFEFEEGHVAGTAEQLDQLTDTVGFMRYQVTAGERRSVICINMEEESPTPVASRDAENHYEAVHYPEQLSSFSEDEVFTPEEVSMIAAEIKVYNQTRSPKFDQMHLDF
;
A
#
# COMPACT_ATOMS: atom_id res chain seq x y z
N MET A 1 -2.96 -10.41 12.75
CA MET A 1 -3.79 -9.25 13.17
C MET A 1 -5.22 -9.50 12.72
N VAL A 2 -6.15 -8.54 12.77
CA VAL A 2 -7.50 -8.72 12.17
C VAL A 2 -7.46 -8.20 10.74
N PRO A 3 -7.88 -8.99 9.72
CA PRO A 3 -7.96 -8.51 8.35
C PRO A 3 -8.99 -7.38 8.22
N PHE A 4 -8.76 -6.46 7.30
CA PHE A 4 -9.69 -5.37 6.98
C PHE A 4 -10.04 -5.40 5.50
N ASN A 5 -11.24 -4.89 5.19
CA ASN A 5 -11.74 -4.83 3.83
C ASN A 5 -11.08 -3.68 3.09
N LEU A 6 -10.81 -3.91 1.81
CA LEU A 6 -10.31 -2.93 0.88
C LEU A 6 -11.23 -2.91 -0.34
N GLU A 7 -11.49 -1.71 -0.86
CA GLU A 7 -12.23 -1.51 -2.10
C GLU A 7 -11.27 -0.81 -3.07
N PHE A 8 -11.01 -1.47 -4.21
CA PHE A 8 -10.13 -0.94 -5.24
C PHE A 8 -10.93 -0.75 -6.54
N GLU A 9 -10.50 0.20 -7.36
CA GLU A 9 -11.01 0.38 -8.72
C GLU A 9 -9.87 0.05 -9.68
N PHE A 10 -9.93 -1.13 -10.31
CA PHE A 10 -9.03 -1.50 -11.39
C PHE A 10 -9.67 -1.17 -12.74
N GLU A 11 -8.91 -1.26 -13.84
CA GLU A 11 -9.46 -1.05 -15.20
C GLU A 11 -10.63 -2.01 -15.51
N GLU A 12 -10.63 -3.20 -14.90
CA GLU A 12 -11.67 -4.23 -15.05
C GLU A 12 -12.92 -3.98 -14.17
N GLY A 13 -12.89 -2.96 -13.31
CA GLY A 13 -13.99 -2.55 -12.44
C GLY A 13 -13.64 -2.54 -10.95
N HIS A 14 -14.67 -2.32 -10.12
CA HIS A 14 -14.51 -2.34 -8.66
C HIS A 14 -14.23 -3.76 -8.16
N VAL A 15 -13.10 -3.92 -7.48
CA VAL A 15 -12.68 -5.17 -6.86
C VAL A 15 -12.65 -5.00 -5.35
N ALA A 16 -13.47 -5.79 -4.67
CA ALA A 16 -13.40 -5.93 -3.23
C ALA A 16 -12.31 -6.93 -2.85
N GLY A 17 -11.51 -6.57 -1.87
CA GLY A 17 -10.46 -7.40 -1.32
C GLY A 17 -10.36 -7.28 0.19
N THR A 18 -9.37 -7.97 0.74
CA THR A 18 -9.00 -7.87 2.15
C THR A 18 -7.49 -7.74 2.26
N ALA A 19 -7.04 -6.98 3.25
CA ALA A 19 -5.65 -6.97 3.67
C ALA A 19 -5.52 -7.41 5.12
N GLU A 20 -4.54 -8.25 5.38
CA GLU A 20 -4.10 -8.58 6.72
C GLU A 20 -2.66 -8.10 6.91
N GLN A 21 -2.44 -7.27 7.93
CA GLN A 21 -1.08 -6.93 8.35
C GLN A 21 -0.41 -8.17 8.94
N LEU A 22 0.74 -8.53 8.37
CA LEU A 22 1.59 -9.62 8.84
C LEU A 22 2.58 -9.05 9.87
N ASP A 23 3.82 -8.82 9.45
CA ASP A 23 4.91 -8.33 10.28
C ASP A 23 5.65 -7.17 9.60
N GLN A 24 6.47 -6.46 10.38
CA GLN A 24 7.41 -5.48 9.84
C GLN A 24 8.53 -6.21 9.09
N LEU A 25 8.98 -5.64 7.98
CA LEU A 25 10.16 -6.16 7.29
C LEU A 25 11.40 -5.81 8.13
N THR A 26 12.06 -6.80 8.71
CA THR A 26 13.21 -6.60 9.62
C THR A 26 14.42 -5.95 8.95
N ASP A 27 14.52 -6.12 7.63
CA ASP A 27 15.68 -5.70 6.85
C ASP A 27 15.52 -4.28 6.27
N THR A 28 14.34 -3.66 6.42
CA THR A 28 14.04 -2.37 5.80
C THR A 28 13.15 -1.54 6.73
N VAL A 29 13.75 -0.54 7.38
CA VAL A 29 13.07 0.36 8.30
C VAL A 29 11.91 1.06 7.55
N GLY A 30 10.76 1.16 8.22
CA GLY A 30 9.55 1.77 7.66
C GLY A 30 8.67 0.84 6.82
N PHE A 31 9.14 -0.32 6.37
CA PHE A 31 8.33 -1.25 5.57
C PHE A 31 7.48 -2.21 6.41
N MET A 32 6.20 -2.28 6.09
CA MET A 32 5.23 -3.19 6.68
C MET A 32 4.69 -4.16 5.63
N ARG A 33 4.50 -5.43 6.00
CA ARG A 33 4.00 -6.47 5.10
C ARG A 33 2.51 -6.66 5.29
N TYR A 34 1.79 -6.72 4.18
CA TYR A 34 0.36 -6.97 4.14
C TYR A 34 0.06 -8.12 3.19
N GLN A 35 -0.64 -9.13 3.68
CA GLN A 35 -1.22 -10.14 2.83
C GLN A 35 -2.52 -9.61 2.23
N VAL A 36 -2.54 -9.44 0.92
CA VAL A 36 -3.70 -8.91 0.21
C VAL A 36 -4.37 -10.03 -0.58
N THR A 37 -5.69 -10.11 -0.45
CA THR A 37 -6.54 -11.09 -1.14
C THR A 37 -7.64 -10.37 -1.90
N ALA A 38 -7.74 -10.59 -3.20
CA ALA A 38 -8.75 -10.01 -4.08
C ALA A 38 -9.25 -11.08 -5.08
N GLY A 39 -10.46 -11.61 -4.85
CA GLY A 39 -10.96 -12.78 -5.59
C GLY A 39 -10.07 -14.01 -5.37
N GLU A 40 -9.55 -14.59 -6.45
CA GLU A 40 -8.60 -15.72 -6.41
C GLU A 40 -7.13 -15.29 -6.27
N ARG A 41 -6.85 -13.98 -6.39
CA ARG A 41 -5.49 -13.44 -6.32
C ARG A 41 -5.10 -13.19 -4.86
N ARG A 42 -3.93 -13.69 -4.48
CA ARG A 42 -3.34 -13.49 -3.15
C ARG A 42 -1.85 -13.22 -3.29
N SER A 43 -1.38 -12.17 -2.64
CA SER A 43 0.04 -11.80 -2.62
C SER A 43 0.42 -11.13 -1.31
N VAL A 44 1.70 -11.16 -0.98
CA VAL A 44 2.27 -10.29 0.06
C VAL A 44 2.78 -9.01 -0.59
N ILE A 45 2.28 -7.88 -0.08
CA ILE A 45 2.66 -6.54 -0.49
C ILE A 45 3.42 -5.87 0.65
N CYS A 46 4.64 -5.45 0.36
CA CYS A 46 5.48 -4.67 1.25
C CYS A 46 5.24 -3.19 0.98
N ILE A 47 4.96 -2.40 2.02
CA ILE A 47 4.61 -0.98 1.91
C ILE A 47 5.48 -0.17 2.85
N ASN A 48 6.18 0.82 2.33
CA ASN A 48 6.88 1.81 3.14
C ASN A 48 5.86 2.75 3.80
N MET A 49 5.67 2.63 5.10
CA MET A 49 4.72 3.44 5.89
C MET A 49 5.27 4.80 6.30
N GLU A 50 6.59 5.03 6.20
CA GLU A 50 7.23 6.30 6.55
C GLU A 50 7.19 7.32 5.41
N GLU A 51 7.08 6.84 4.18
CA GLU A 51 6.91 7.69 3.02
C GLU A 51 5.47 8.22 2.93
N GLU A 52 5.32 9.55 2.83
CA GLU A 52 4.03 10.19 2.63
C GLU A 52 3.35 9.58 1.40
N SER A 53 2.09 9.18 1.56
CA SER A 53 1.30 8.35 0.64
C SER A 53 1.67 8.62 -0.81
N PRO A 54 2.05 7.59 -1.62
CA PRO A 54 2.21 7.82 -3.04
C PRO A 54 0.84 8.32 -3.50
N THR A 55 0.79 9.54 -4.01
CA THR A 55 -0.31 9.90 -4.88
C THR A 55 -0.38 8.79 -5.92
N PRO A 56 -1.54 8.18 -6.20
CA PRO A 56 -1.67 7.26 -7.32
C PRO A 56 -1.32 8.09 -8.56
N VAL A 57 -0.05 8.05 -8.95
CA VAL A 57 0.43 8.78 -10.11
C VAL A 57 -0.10 7.95 -11.26
N ALA A 58 -1.22 8.41 -11.84
CA ALA A 58 -1.80 7.83 -13.03
C ALA A 58 -0.66 7.49 -14.00
N SER A 59 -0.46 6.18 -14.23
CA SER A 59 0.64 5.62 -14.98
C SER A 59 0.67 6.22 -16.38
N ARG A 60 1.41 7.32 -16.57
CA ARG A 60 1.59 7.95 -17.89
C ARG A 60 3.00 8.42 -18.19
N ASP A 61 3.93 8.34 -17.25
CA ASP A 61 5.34 8.68 -17.51
C ASP A 61 6.23 7.44 -17.48
N ALA A 62 6.81 7.12 -18.64
CA ALA A 62 7.71 5.99 -18.86
C ALA A 62 9.00 6.06 -18.03
N GLU A 63 9.34 7.23 -17.47
CA GLU A 63 10.49 7.43 -16.58
C GLU A 63 10.28 6.77 -15.20
N ASN A 64 9.07 6.83 -14.63
CA ASN A 64 8.78 6.20 -13.33
C ASN A 64 8.83 4.67 -13.39
N HIS A 65 8.50 4.06 -14.53
CA HIS A 65 8.65 2.61 -14.72
C HIS A 65 10.14 2.20 -14.76
N TYR A 66 10.99 3.03 -15.36
CA TYR A 66 12.44 2.82 -15.36
C TYR A 66 13.02 2.92 -13.95
N GLU A 67 12.62 3.91 -13.16
CA GLU A 67 13.09 4.04 -11.77
C GLU A 67 12.58 2.90 -10.87
N ALA A 68 11.32 2.47 -11.04
CA ALA A 68 10.76 1.32 -10.32
C ALA A 68 11.50 0.00 -10.58
N VAL A 69 11.98 -0.21 -11.81
CA VAL A 69 12.71 -1.41 -12.22
C VAL A 69 14.19 -1.33 -11.83
N HIS A 70 14.80 -0.14 -11.83
CA HIS A 70 16.24 0.03 -11.63
C HIS A 70 16.65 0.45 -10.21
N TYR A 71 15.75 1.03 -9.41
CA TYR A 71 15.99 1.48 -8.03
C TYR A 71 14.86 0.99 -7.10
N PRO A 72 14.82 -0.30 -6.75
CA PRO A 72 13.78 -0.86 -5.88
C PRO A 72 13.76 -0.24 -4.48
N GLU A 73 14.87 0.38 -4.07
CA GLU A 73 15.01 1.17 -2.84
C GLU A 73 14.29 2.53 -2.86
N GLN A 74 13.75 2.94 -4.02
CA GLN A 74 12.86 4.10 -4.16
C GLN A 74 11.38 3.71 -4.32
N LEU A 75 11.05 2.42 -4.25
CA LEU A 75 9.66 1.96 -4.35
C LEU A 75 8.93 2.17 -3.03
N SER A 76 7.84 2.94 -3.07
CA SER A 76 6.91 3.10 -1.94
C SER A 76 6.23 1.77 -1.55
N SER A 77 6.13 0.82 -2.49
CA SER A 77 5.55 -0.50 -2.28
C SER A 77 5.93 -1.49 -3.38
N PHE A 78 5.99 -2.79 -3.05
CA PHE A 78 6.23 -3.87 -4.01
C PHE A 78 5.51 -5.17 -3.61
N SER A 79 5.26 -6.07 -4.57
CA SER A 79 4.68 -7.40 -4.36
C SER A 79 5.78 -8.47 -4.38
N GLU A 80 5.76 -9.44 -3.46
CA GLU A 80 6.74 -10.54 -3.43
C GLU A 80 6.51 -11.56 -4.55
N ASP A 81 5.25 -11.81 -4.93
CA ASP A 81 4.87 -12.91 -5.82
C ASP A 81 4.45 -12.49 -7.24
N GLU A 82 4.65 -11.21 -7.62
CA GLU A 82 4.23 -10.62 -8.92
C GLU A 82 2.77 -10.91 -9.38
N VAL A 83 1.87 -11.28 -8.45
CA VAL A 83 0.46 -11.60 -8.73
C VAL A 83 -0.36 -10.36 -9.12
N PHE A 84 0.02 -9.21 -8.59
CA PHE A 84 -0.57 -7.91 -8.90
C PHE A 84 0.39 -7.13 -9.78
N THR A 85 -0.14 -6.35 -10.73
CA THR A 85 0.69 -5.46 -11.54
C THR A 85 1.26 -4.34 -10.66
N PRO A 86 2.37 -3.68 -11.06
CA PRO A 86 2.92 -2.56 -10.28
C PRO A 86 1.91 -1.43 -10.01
N GLU A 87 1.02 -1.19 -10.98
CA GLU A 87 -0.06 -0.21 -10.84
C GLU A 87 -1.11 -0.64 -9.81
N GLU A 88 -1.51 -1.92 -9.82
CA GLU A 88 -2.38 -2.49 -8.79
C GLU A 88 -1.73 -2.43 -7.41
N VAL A 89 -0.43 -2.76 -7.30
CA VAL A 89 0.32 -2.68 -6.05
C VAL A 89 0.34 -1.26 -5.51
N SER A 90 0.55 -0.25 -6.36
CA SER A 90 0.51 1.16 -5.98
C SER A 90 -0.86 1.58 -5.44
N MET A 91 -1.95 1.19 -6.11
CA MET A 91 -3.32 1.46 -5.65
C MET A 91 -3.62 0.77 -4.31
N ILE A 92 -3.24 -0.49 -4.18
CA ILE A 92 -3.44 -1.25 -2.94
C ILE A 92 -2.68 -0.61 -1.78
N ALA A 93 -1.43 -0.19 -2.03
CA ALA A 93 -0.61 0.45 -1.03
C ALA A 93 -1.18 1.80 -0.58
N ALA A 94 -1.70 2.61 -1.51
CA ALA A 94 -2.37 3.87 -1.20
C ALA A 94 -3.58 3.63 -0.28
N GLU A 95 -4.45 2.66 -0.59
CA GLU A 95 -5.64 2.37 0.20
C GLU A 95 -5.29 1.85 1.60
N ILE A 96 -4.27 0.99 1.72
CA ILE A 96 -3.75 0.52 3.01
C ILE A 96 -3.19 1.67 3.84
N LYS A 97 -2.48 2.63 3.23
CA LYS A 97 -2.00 3.83 3.93
C LYS A 97 -3.17 4.69 4.42
N VAL A 98 -4.19 4.92 3.60
CA VAL A 98 -5.41 5.66 3.99
C VAL A 98 -6.11 4.96 5.16
N TYR A 99 -6.26 3.63 5.09
CA TYR A 99 -6.83 2.85 6.19
C TYR A 99 -6.02 3.01 7.49
N ASN A 100 -4.69 2.95 7.43
CA ASN A 100 -3.84 3.13 8.60
C ASN A 100 -3.88 4.57 9.16
N GLN A 101 -3.96 5.58 8.30
CA GLN A 101 -4.12 6.99 8.70
C GLN A 101 -5.48 7.25 9.37
N THR A 102 -6.55 6.61 8.90
CA THR A 102 -7.89 6.74 9.50
C THR A 102 -8.03 5.95 10.79
N ARG A 103 -7.28 4.84 10.94
CA ARG A 103 -7.26 4.02 12.16
C ARG A 103 -6.33 4.57 13.25
N SER A 104 -5.34 5.35 12.86
CA SER A 104 -4.55 6.14 13.81
C SER A 104 -5.48 7.19 14.42
N PRO A 105 -5.73 7.20 15.76
CA PRO A 105 -6.43 8.31 16.36
C PRO A 105 -5.63 9.56 16.00
N LYS A 106 -6.24 10.49 15.25
CA LYS A 106 -5.68 11.82 14.99
C LYS A 106 -5.50 12.47 16.36
N PHE A 107 -4.33 12.26 16.97
CA PHE A 107 -3.94 12.78 18.28
C PHE A 107 -3.57 14.27 18.19
N ASP A 108 -4.23 15.01 17.29
CA ASP A 108 -3.86 16.37 16.91
C ASP A 108 -5.05 17.33 16.96
N GLN A 109 -6.01 17.04 17.84
CA GLN A 109 -7.03 17.99 18.32
C GLN A 109 -7.32 17.76 19.81
N MET A 110 -6.29 17.78 20.67
CA MET A 110 -6.46 18.27 22.03
C MET A 110 -5.74 19.61 22.15
N HIS A 111 -6.30 20.65 21.53
CA HIS A 111 -6.12 21.99 22.08
C HIS A 111 -6.82 21.99 23.45
N LEU A 112 -6.02 21.72 24.49
CA LEU A 112 -6.38 22.01 25.87
C LEU A 112 -6.56 23.53 25.97
N ASP A 113 -7.80 24.01 25.97
CA ASP A 113 -8.12 25.34 26.48
C ASP A 113 -7.79 25.35 27.98
N PHE A 114 -6.70 26.04 28.34
CA PHE A 114 -6.32 26.39 29.71
C PHE A 114 -6.65 27.85 30.00
#